data_AF-A0A0G4MQ02-F1
#
_entry.id   AF-A0A0G4MQ02-F1
#
_cell.length_a   1.000
_cell.length_b   1.000
_cell.length_c   1.000
_cell.angle_alpha   90.00
_cell.angle_beta   90.00
_cell.angle_gamma   90.00
#
_symmetry.space_group_name_H-M   'P 1'
#
loop_
_entity.id
_entity.type
_entity.pdbx_description
1 polymer ?
#
loop_
_entity_poly.entity_id
_entity_poly.type
_entity_poly.pdbx_seq_one_letter_code
_entity_poly.pdbx_strand_id
1 'polypeptide(L)'
;MTAIESGTPAVVDAALRGLPAILAVLDFSTIKNELFPVIAMVFSKTNSLAIKVRGCQAFVVLCGGSNDPSNDGLGDFSAERKKTTSSSSALDKYTMQEKIDVRESCWTHDSLFEDAVDGIPSDTKFAADDPDACSPAEAYHLRQLLRTIGPREFCLRTVDSGRYTAKRLLTAFNIRAPAFLDGAPEEAYTSMLTLAFSRELAKRAKLPSHNSLDDAVALLTRSRNIMVITGAGISTSLGIPDFRSKKTGLYAQLEHMGLA
;
A
#
# COMPACT_ATOMS: atom_id res chain seq x y z
N MET A 1 7.95 -16.12 -26.98
CA MET A 1 8.71 -16.38 -25.73
C MET A 1 10.15 -16.82 -25.99
N THR A 2 10.40 -17.77 -26.90
CA THR A 2 11.74 -18.34 -27.20
C THR A 2 12.85 -17.32 -27.50
N ALA A 3 12.54 -16.15 -28.07
CA ALA A 3 13.53 -15.10 -28.32
C ALA A 3 13.98 -14.34 -27.04
N ILE A 4 13.09 -14.20 -26.05
CA ILE A 4 13.40 -13.50 -24.77
C ILE A 4 14.28 -14.40 -23.88
N GLU A 5 14.11 -15.72 -23.97
CA GLU A 5 14.89 -16.72 -23.23
C GLU A 5 16.19 -17.13 -23.93
N SER A 6 16.52 -16.48 -25.05
CA SER A 6 17.72 -16.81 -25.82
C SER A 6 19.01 -16.54 -25.03
N GLY A 7 20.00 -17.42 -25.16
CA GLY A 7 21.33 -17.22 -24.57
C GLY A 7 22.14 -16.09 -25.24
N THR A 8 21.68 -15.56 -26.37
CA THR A 8 22.36 -14.47 -27.09
C THR A 8 21.79 -13.10 -26.71
N PRO A 9 22.57 -12.21 -26.07
CA PRO A 9 22.11 -10.90 -25.59
C PRO A 9 21.45 -10.01 -26.67
N ALA A 10 21.96 -10.05 -27.90
CA ALA A 10 21.42 -9.24 -29.01
C ALA A 10 19.98 -9.65 -29.40
N VAL A 11 19.66 -10.94 -29.30
CA VAL A 11 18.31 -11.46 -29.59
C VAL A 11 17.33 -11.09 -28.47
N VAL A 12 17.78 -11.16 -27.21
CA VAL A 12 17.01 -10.70 -26.04
C VAL A 12 16.73 -9.19 -26.13
N ASP A 13 17.75 -8.41 -26.47
CA ASP A 13 17.66 -6.96 -26.66
C ASP A 13 16.64 -6.61 -27.76
N ALA A 14 16.71 -7.27 -28.92
CA ALA A 14 15.75 -7.11 -30.01
C ALA A 14 14.32 -7.51 -29.61
N ALA A 15 14.16 -8.61 -28.85
CA ALA A 15 12.87 -9.08 -28.37
C ALA A 15 12.23 -8.10 -27.38
N LEU A 16 13.01 -7.54 -26.44
CA LEU A 16 12.54 -6.54 -25.49
C LEU A 16 12.16 -5.21 -26.16
N ARG A 17 12.77 -4.85 -27.30
CA ARG A 17 12.36 -3.69 -28.12
C ARG A 17 11.00 -3.88 -28.78
N GLY A 18 10.64 -5.11 -29.14
CA GLY A 18 9.35 -5.42 -29.75
C GLY A 18 8.19 -5.50 -28.76
N LEU A 19 8.48 -5.49 -27.45
CA LEU A 19 7.48 -5.70 -26.39
C LEU A 19 6.32 -4.69 -26.43
N PRO A 20 6.53 -3.36 -26.60
CA PRO A 20 5.43 -2.40 -26.59
C PRO A 20 4.41 -2.63 -27.72
N ALA A 21 4.87 -3.09 -28.89
CA ALA A 21 3.98 -3.41 -30.01
C ALA A 21 3.15 -4.69 -29.77
N ILE A 22 3.69 -5.63 -29.01
CA ILE A 22 3.04 -6.91 -28.68
C ILE A 22 2.06 -6.75 -27.52
N LEU A 23 2.39 -5.92 -26.52
CA LEU A 23 1.56 -5.67 -25.33
C LEU A 23 0.19 -5.05 -25.66
N ALA A 24 0.07 -4.32 -26.77
CA ALA A 24 -1.19 -3.76 -27.24
C ALA A 24 -2.21 -4.82 -27.69
N VAL A 25 -1.75 -6.04 -28.01
CA VAL A 25 -2.58 -7.11 -28.58
C VAL A 25 -2.76 -8.29 -27.61
N LEU A 26 -1.93 -8.41 -26.58
CA LEU A 26 -2.00 -9.48 -25.58
C LEU A 26 -3.03 -9.18 -24.48
N ASP A 27 -3.70 -10.23 -24.03
CA ASP A 27 -4.59 -10.21 -22.88
C ASP A 27 -3.81 -10.29 -21.56
N PHE A 28 -4.44 -9.84 -20.47
CA PHE A 28 -3.81 -9.73 -19.16
C PHE A 28 -3.29 -11.07 -18.62
N SER A 29 -4.04 -12.15 -18.80
CA SER A 29 -3.67 -13.46 -18.27
C SER A 29 -2.33 -13.90 -18.85
N THR A 30 -2.15 -13.74 -20.16
CA THR A 30 -0.91 -14.02 -20.86
C THR A 30 0.23 -13.09 -20.42
N ILE A 31 -0.05 -11.81 -20.22
CA ILE A 31 0.95 -10.84 -19.74
C ILE A 31 1.45 -11.20 -18.33
N LYS A 32 0.54 -11.49 -17.39
CA LYS A 32 0.85 -11.77 -15.98
C LYS A 32 1.49 -13.15 -15.79
N ASN A 33 0.94 -14.18 -16.41
CA ASN A 33 1.30 -15.56 -16.10
C ASN A 33 2.43 -16.08 -17.00
N GLU A 34 2.56 -15.55 -18.21
CA GLU A 34 3.57 -16.04 -19.15
C GLU A 34 4.68 -15.00 -19.41
N LEU A 35 4.35 -13.73 -19.66
CA LEU A 35 5.34 -12.74 -20.11
C LEU A 35 6.15 -12.13 -18.95
N PHE A 36 5.49 -11.75 -17.86
CA PHE A 36 6.12 -11.12 -16.71
C PHE A 36 7.18 -12.03 -16.04
N PRO A 37 6.92 -13.33 -15.77
CA PRO A 37 7.90 -14.22 -15.15
C PRO A 37 9.14 -14.43 -16.03
N VAL A 38 8.95 -14.49 -17.36
CA VAL A 38 10.04 -14.68 -18.32
C VAL A 38 10.96 -13.45 -18.34
N ILE A 39 10.41 -12.23 -18.37
CA ILE A 39 11.20 -11.00 -18.33
C ILE A 39 11.92 -10.83 -16.97
N ALA A 40 11.27 -11.16 -15.86
CA ALA A 40 11.88 -11.16 -14.52
C ALA A 40 13.03 -12.17 -14.39
N MET A 41 12.88 -13.35 -14.99
CA MET A 41 13.93 -14.35 -15.02
C MET A 41 15.14 -13.87 -15.84
N VAL A 42 14.92 -13.25 -16.99
CA VAL A 42 16.00 -12.73 -17.84
C VAL A 42 16.70 -11.53 -17.19
N PHE A 43 15.93 -10.63 -16.55
CA PHE A 43 16.45 -9.49 -15.81
C PHE A 43 17.36 -9.91 -14.65
N SER A 44 16.96 -10.95 -13.90
CA SER A 44 17.73 -11.46 -12.75
C SER A 44 18.99 -12.23 -13.16
N LYS A 45 18.97 -12.91 -14.31
CA LYS A 45 20.10 -13.74 -14.79
C LYS A 45 21.12 -12.98 -15.64
N THR A 46 20.74 -11.85 -16.25
CA THR A 46 21.64 -11.13 -17.17
C THR A 46 22.68 -10.28 -16.43
N ASN A 47 23.93 -10.31 -16.93
CA ASN A 47 24.99 -9.40 -16.50
C ASN A 47 25.09 -8.15 -17.38
N SER A 48 24.30 -8.08 -18.47
CA SER A 48 24.30 -6.93 -19.38
C SER A 48 23.47 -5.78 -18.81
N LEU A 49 24.13 -4.64 -18.56
CA LEU A 49 23.46 -3.42 -18.10
C LEU A 49 22.39 -2.94 -19.10
N ALA A 50 22.66 -3.06 -20.40
CA ALA A 50 21.70 -2.69 -21.44
C ALA A 50 20.40 -3.51 -21.36
N ILE A 51 20.51 -4.82 -21.10
CA ILE A 51 19.35 -5.70 -20.92
C ILE A 51 18.63 -5.38 -19.62
N LYS A 52 19.34 -5.01 -18.54
CA LYS A 52 18.71 -4.58 -17.29
C LYS A 52 17.90 -3.30 -17.47
N VAL A 53 18.49 -2.27 -18.09
CA VAL A 53 17.79 -1.01 -18.39
C VAL A 53 16.53 -1.29 -19.22
N ARG A 54 16.63 -2.18 -20.20
CA ARG A 54 15.51 -2.55 -21.07
C ARG A 54 14.46 -3.41 -20.36
N GLY A 55 14.87 -4.28 -19.45
CA GLY A 55 13.97 -5.04 -18.58
C GLY A 55 13.18 -4.11 -17.65
N CYS A 56 13.83 -3.09 -17.08
CA CYS A 56 13.14 -2.05 -16.30
C CYS A 56 12.14 -1.27 -17.16
N GLN A 57 12.51 -0.85 -18.37
CA GLN A 57 11.60 -0.18 -19.30
C GLN A 57 10.41 -1.08 -19.66
N ALA A 58 10.65 -2.38 -19.88
CA ALA A 58 9.59 -3.35 -20.09
C ALA A 58 8.67 -3.46 -18.87
N PHE A 59 9.21 -3.44 -17.64
CA PHE A 59 8.39 -3.43 -16.41
C PHE A 59 7.57 -2.15 -16.26
N VAL A 60 8.13 -0.99 -16.59
CA VAL A 60 7.38 0.28 -16.57
C VAL A 60 6.19 0.21 -17.53
N VAL A 61 6.42 -0.24 -18.76
CA VAL A 61 5.36 -0.39 -19.77
C VAL A 61 4.34 -1.46 -19.38
N LEU A 62 4.80 -2.60 -18.83
CA LEU A 62 3.91 -3.61 -18.27
C LEU A 62 3.03 -3.00 -17.19
N CYS A 63 3.61 -2.30 -16.21
CA CYS A 63 2.89 -1.68 -15.11
C CYS A 63 2.07 -0.43 -15.49
N GLY A 64 1.89 -0.12 -16.79
CA GLY A 64 1.03 0.97 -17.26
C GLY A 64 1.70 2.34 -17.35
N GLY A 65 3.03 2.41 -17.17
CA GLY A 65 3.80 3.63 -17.40
C GLY A 65 4.13 3.86 -18.88
N SER A 66 4.30 5.12 -19.27
CA SER A 66 4.83 5.49 -20.59
C SER A 66 6.33 5.72 -20.51
N ASN A 67 7.07 5.34 -21.55
CA ASN A 67 8.52 5.61 -21.67
C ASN A 67 8.81 7.04 -22.17
N ASP A 68 7.94 8.00 -21.85
CA ASP A 68 8.10 9.38 -22.30
C ASP A 68 9.20 10.05 -21.44
N PRO A 69 10.31 10.54 -22.02
CA PRO A 69 11.46 11.05 -21.26
C PRO A 69 11.18 12.34 -20.49
N SER A 70 9.97 12.89 -20.63
CA SER A 70 9.47 14.10 -19.96
C SER A 70 8.59 13.80 -18.75
N ASN A 71 8.29 12.53 -18.46
CA ASN A 71 7.46 12.16 -17.31
C ASN A 71 8.34 11.67 -16.15
N ASP A 72 8.97 12.61 -15.46
CA ASP A 72 9.89 12.35 -14.33
C ASP A 72 9.18 11.87 -13.04
N GLY A 73 7.91 11.46 -13.12
CA GLY A 73 7.16 10.86 -12.00
C GLY A 73 6.99 11.78 -10.78
N LEU A 74 7.27 13.08 -10.92
CA LEU A 74 7.32 14.05 -9.82
C LEU A 74 6.41 15.27 -10.04
N GLY A 75 5.34 15.14 -10.82
CA GLY A 75 4.44 16.26 -11.14
C GLY A 75 2.98 15.85 -11.25
N ASP A 76 2.32 15.59 -10.12
CA ASP A 76 0.85 15.46 -10.10
C ASP A 76 0.19 16.17 -8.90
N PHE A 77 0.71 17.36 -8.58
CA PHE A 77 0.02 18.32 -7.71
C PHE A 77 -0.01 19.70 -8.39
N SER A 78 -0.60 19.81 -9.58
CA SER A 78 -1.28 21.04 -10.00
C SER A 78 -1.91 20.95 -11.38
N ALA A 79 -3.21 21.28 -11.40
CA ALA A 79 -4.01 21.78 -12.50
C ALA A 79 -4.40 20.83 -13.64
N GLU A 80 -5.73 20.69 -13.77
CA GLU A 80 -6.51 20.12 -14.86
C GLU A 80 -5.81 20.03 -16.22
N ARG A 81 -5.66 18.80 -16.76
CA ARG A 81 -5.71 18.57 -18.22
C ARG A 81 -6.50 17.32 -18.60
N LYS A 82 -7.65 17.59 -19.19
CA LYS A 82 -8.25 16.96 -20.39
C LYS A 82 -7.74 15.55 -20.76
N LYS A 83 -8.60 14.56 -20.47
CA LYS A 83 -8.64 13.22 -21.09
C LYS A 83 -8.24 13.29 -22.57
N THR A 84 -7.11 12.67 -22.92
CA THR A 84 -6.92 12.11 -24.26
C THR A 84 -7.06 10.61 -24.14
N THR A 85 -8.14 10.11 -24.70
CA THR A 85 -8.45 8.69 -24.85
C THR A 85 -7.40 8.02 -25.73
N SER A 86 -6.58 7.17 -25.13
CA SER A 86 -5.87 6.09 -25.83
C SER A 86 -6.05 4.82 -25.01
N SER A 87 -6.91 3.97 -25.55
CA SER A 87 -7.37 2.72 -24.98
C SER A 87 -6.30 1.63 -24.98
N SER A 88 -6.32 0.83 -23.91
CA SER A 88 -5.72 -0.51 -23.73
C SER A 88 -4.23 -0.54 -23.34
N SER A 89 -3.78 -1.44 -22.45
CA SER A 89 -4.32 -2.78 -22.17
C SER A 89 -3.97 -3.32 -20.78
N ALA A 90 -4.91 -4.12 -20.27
CA ALA A 90 -4.73 -5.25 -19.35
C ALA A 90 -4.54 -4.97 -17.85
N LEU A 91 -3.51 -4.24 -17.43
CA LEU A 91 -3.12 -4.22 -16.00
C LEU A 91 -4.05 -3.38 -15.11
N ASP A 92 -4.64 -2.31 -15.64
CA ASP A 92 -5.58 -1.47 -14.88
C ASP A 92 -6.94 -2.15 -14.62
N LYS A 93 -7.34 -3.09 -15.49
CA LYS A 93 -8.66 -3.76 -15.38
C LYS A 93 -8.63 -5.07 -14.59
N TYR A 94 -7.50 -5.77 -14.50
CA TYR A 94 -7.45 -7.10 -13.86
C TYR A 94 -6.60 -7.21 -12.59
N THR A 95 -5.71 -6.25 -12.29
CA THR A 95 -5.17 -6.11 -10.92
C THR A 95 -6.29 -5.77 -9.92
N MET A 96 -7.39 -5.26 -10.46
CA MET A 96 -8.68 -5.13 -9.82
C MET A 96 -9.35 -6.51 -9.69
N GLN A 97 -9.56 -7.29 -10.76
CA GLN A 97 -10.55 -8.39 -10.76
C GLN A 97 -10.26 -9.66 -9.90
N GLU A 98 -9.02 -10.11 -9.70
CA GLU A 98 -8.78 -11.37 -8.91
C GLU A 98 -8.75 -11.16 -7.39
N LYS A 99 -8.60 -9.92 -6.93
CA LYS A 99 -8.84 -9.55 -5.52
C LYS A 99 -10.27 -9.06 -5.33
N ILE A 100 -11.08 -9.02 -6.39
CA ILE A 100 -12.38 -8.34 -6.44
C ILE A 100 -13.58 -9.22 -6.10
N ASP A 101 -13.47 -10.55 -6.10
CA ASP A 101 -14.63 -11.37 -5.67
C ASP A 101 -15.00 -11.20 -4.18
N VAL A 102 -14.16 -10.52 -3.37
CA VAL A 102 -14.54 -10.01 -2.03
C VAL A 102 -14.64 -8.47 -2.00
N ARG A 103 -14.16 -7.79 -3.05
CA ARG A 103 -14.05 -6.33 -3.16
C ARG A 103 -15.16 -5.71 -4.03
N GLU A 104 -16.09 -6.46 -4.62
CA GLU A 104 -17.07 -5.88 -5.56
C GLU A 104 -18.40 -5.44 -4.93
N SER A 105 -18.76 -5.83 -3.70
CA SER A 105 -20.04 -5.43 -3.10
C SER A 105 -19.98 -4.19 -2.19
N CYS A 106 -18.79 -3.62 -1.95
CA CYS A 106 -18.60 -2.61 -0.90
C CYS A 106 -17.92 -1.30 -1.34
N TRP A 107 -17.75 -1.07 -2.65
CA TRP A 107 -16.99 0.06 -3.21
C TRP A 107 -17.85 0.99 -4.07
N THR A 108 -19.01 1.35 -3.57
CA THR A 108 -19.75 2.50 -4.10
C THR A 108 -20.00 3.47 -2.96
N HIS A 109 -19.27 4.59 -3.00
CA HIS A 109 -19.13 5.68 -2.01
C HIS A 109 -18.00 5.51 -1.01
N ASP A 110 -17.01 6.43 -1.02
CA ASP A 110 -16.45 7.07 0.19
C ASP A 110 -15.12 7.86 0.05
N SER A 111 -14.83 8.50 -1.09
CA SER A 111 -13.79 9.55 -1.10
C SER A 111 -14.07 10.69 -0.10
N LEU A 112 -15.34 10.89 0.29
CA LEU A 112 -15.75 11.87 1.30
C LEU A 112 -15.38 11.46 2.74
N PHE A 113 -15.31 10.16 3.04
CA PHE A 113 -14.98 9.65 4.37
C PHE A 113 -13.49 9.38 4.53
N GLU A 114 -12.75 9.15 3.43
CA GLU A 114 -11.30 8.96 3.47
C GLU A 114 -10.57 10.18 4.07
N ASP A 115 -10.86 11.39 3.57
CA ASP A 115 -10.33 12.66 4.10
C ASP A 115 -10.75 12.92 5.57
N ALA A 116 -12.00 12.60 5.92
CA ALA A 116 -12.53 12.80 7.26
C ALA A 116 -11.86 11.88 8.30
N VAL A 117 -11.40 10.70 7.88
CA VAL A 117 -10.74 9.72 8.75
C VAL A 117 -9.22 9.88 8.72
N ASP A 118 -8.62 10.34 7.61
CA ASP A 118 -7.18 10.66 7.52
C ASP A 118 -6.76 11.82 8.42
N GLY A 119 -7.68 12.75 8.69
CA GLY A 119 -7.48 13.82 9.68
C GLY A 119 -7.54 13.36 11.15
N ILE A 120 -7.91 12.10 11.44
CA ILE A 120 -8.05 11.60 12.81
C ILE A 120 -6.75 10.91 13.23
N PRO A 121 -6.02 11.44 14.25
CA PRO A 121 -4.83 10.78 14.76
C PRO A 121 -5.15 9.36 15.21
N SER A 122 -4.33 8.39 14.79
CA SER A 122 -4.43 6.99 15.18
C SER A 122 -4.28 6.76 16.70
N ASP A 123 -3.81 7.77 17.44
CA ASP A 123 -3.63 7.79 18.90
C ASP A 123 -4.70 8.62 19.63
N THR A 124 -5.87 8.85 19.00
CA THR A 124 -7.01 9.45 19.68
C THR A 124 -7.43 8.57 20.86
N LYS A 125 -6.99 8.97 22.06
CA LYS A 125 -7.43 8.37 23.31
C LYS A 125 -8.89 8.78 23.53
N PHE A 126 -9.82 7.86 23.30
CA PHE A 126 -11.21 8.06 23.71
C PHE A 126 -11.26 8.23 25.22
N ALA A 127 -12.07 9.19 25.69
CA ALA A 127 -12.29 9.38 27.12
C ALA A 127 -12.86 8.08 27.71
N ALA A 128 -12.37 7.67 28.88
CA ALA A 128 -12.83 6.48 29.57
C ALA A 128 -14.31 6.54 30.00
N ASP A 129 -14.94 7.72 29.85
CA ASP A 129 -16.29 8.03 30.35
C ASP A 129 -17.39 7.94 29.27
N ASP A 130 -17.08 7.54 28.03
CA ASP A 130 -18.10 7.33 27.00
C ASP A 130 -18.69 5.90 27.11
N PRO A 131 -20.00 5.74 27.40
CA PRO A 131 -20.62 4.42 27.53
C PRO A 131 -20.57 3.59 26.25
N ASP A 132 -20.40 4.23 25.08
CA ASP A 132 -20.30 3.55 23.79
C ASP A 132 -18.84 3.27 23.37
N ALA A 133 -17.82 3.64 24.16
CA ALA A 133 -16.43 3.39 23.80
C ALA A 133 -15.96 1.97 24.16
N CYS A 134 -15.24 1.32 23.23
CA CYS A 134 -14.56 0.07 23.52
C CYS A 134 -13.39 0.29 24.48
N SER A 135 -13.25 -0.59 25.48
CA SER A 135 -12.04 -0.59 26.31
C SER A 135 -10.80 -0.94 25.46
N PRO A 136 -9.59 -0.49 25.86
CA PRO A 136 -8.37 -0.77 25.09
C PRO A 136 -8.10 -2.27 24.88
N ALA A 137 -8.45 -3.10 25.87
CA ALA A 137 -8.30 -4.55 25.81
C ALA A 137 -9.31 -5.20 24.84
N GLU A 138 -10.57 -4.79 24.90
CA GLU A 138 -11.60 -5.23 23.94
C GLU A 138 -11.27 -4.80 22.52
N ALA A 139 -10.82 -3.56 22.33
CA ALA A 139 -10.43 -3.05 21.02
C ALA A 139 -9.27 -3.85 20.41
N TYR A 140 -8.27 -4.23 21.24
CA TYR A 140 -7.20 -5.13 20.79
C TYR A 140 -7.75 -6.50 20.34
N HIS A 141 -8.65 -7.08 21.13
CA HIS A 141 -9.28 -8.36 20.80
C HIS A 141 -10.08 -8.29 19.49
N LEU A 142 -10.88 -7.25 19.29
CA LEU A 142 -11.67 -7.05 18.08
C LEU A 142 -10.79 -6.87 16.83
N ARG A 143 -9.69 -6.09 16.93
CA ARG A 143 -8.74 -5.93 15.83
C ARG A 143 -8.01 -7.23 15.48
N GLN A 144 -7.72 -8.07 16.47
CA GLN A 144 -7.12 -9.38 16.25
C GLN A 144 -8.13 -10.38 15.68
N LEU A 145 -9.38 -10.33 16.14
CA LEU A 145 -10.47 -11.13 15.61
C LEU A 145 -10.68 -10.82 14.13
N LEU A 146 -10.80 -9.53 13.76
CA LEU A 146 -10.91 -9.08 12.37
C LEU A 146 -9.81 -9.66 11.48
N ARG A 147 -8.56 -9.67 11.95
CA ARG A 147 -7.42 -10.26 11.22
C ARG A 147 -7.50 -11.77 11.07
N THR A 148 -8.14 -12.45 12.01
CA THR A 148 -8.20 -13.93 12.05
C THR A 148 -9.35 -14.47 11.20
N ILE A 149 -10.53 -13.85 11.28
CA ILE A 149 -11.76 -14.34 10.61
C ILE A 149 -12.09 -13.58 9.32
N GLY A 150 -11.49 -12.40 9.11
CA GLY A 150 -11.75 -11.52 7.96
C GLY A 150 -13.00 -10.63 8.14
N PRO A 151 -13.15 -9.59 7.29
CA PRO A 151 -14.15 -8.54 7.47
C PRO A 151 -15.60 -9.02 7.37
N ARG A 152 -15.89 -9.92 6.42
CA ARG A 152 -17.25 -10.42 6.18
C ARG A 152 -17.79 -11.22 7.37
N GLU A 153 -17.02 -12.20 7.84
CA GLU A 153 -17.39 -13.02 9.00
C GLU A 153 -17.39 -12.20 10.29
N PHE A 154 -16.54 -11.18 10.37
CA PHE A 154 -16.51 -10.26 11.50
C PHE A 154 -17.80 -9.44 11.61
N CYS A 155 -18.32 -8.85 10.52
CA CYS A 155 -19.61 -8.14 10.54
C CYS A 155 -20.74 -9.06 11.01
N LEU A 156 -20.82 -10.28 10.44
CA LEU A 156 -21.84 -11.27 10.80
C LEU A 156 -21.83 -11.61 12.30
N ARG A 157 -20.65 -11.73 12.90
CA ARG A 157 -20.50 -12.09 14.33
C ARG A 157 -20.57 -10.92 15.30
N THR A 158 -20.60 -9.68 14.80
CA THR A 158 -20.59 -8.48 15.65
C THR A 158 -21.88 -7.71 15.47
N VAL A 159 -21.98 -6.92 14.40
CA VAL A 159 -23.12 -6.04 14.08
C VAL A 159 -24.36 -6.86 13.76
N ASP A 160 -24.31 -7.80 12.81
CA ASP A 160 -25.52 -8.54 12.37
C ASP A 160 -26.07 -9.45 13.47
N SER A 161 -25.22 -9.89 14.39
CA SER A 161 -25.63 -10.68 15.57
C SER A 161 -26.15 -9.83 16.73
N GLY A 162 -26.13 -8.50 16.61
CA GLY A 162 -26.55 -7.56 17.66
C GLY A 162 -25.65 -7.53 18.89
N ARG A 163 -24.42 -8.05 18.82
CA ARG A 163 -23.48 -8.11 19.95
C ARG A 163 -22.77 -6.79 20.21
N TYR A 164 -22.51 -6.02 19.16
CA TYR A 164 -21.84 -4.73 19.22
C TYR A 164 -22.59 -3.73 18.36
N THR A 165 -22.81 -2.53 18.87
CA THR A 165 -23.33 -1.41 18.08
C THR A 165 -22.25 -0.93 17.11
N ALA A 166 -22.65 -0.48 15.93
CA ALA A 166 -21.70 0.00 14.92
C ALA A 166 -20.81 1.17 15.43
N LYS A 167 -21.37 2.06 16.25
CA LYS A 167 -20.62 3.15 16.91
C LYS A 167 -19.52 2.62 17.81
N ARG A 168 -19.85 1.67 18.70
CA ARG A 168 -18.88 1.06 19.60
C ARG A 168 -17.80 0.34 18.84
N LEU A 169 -18.14 -0.32 17.74
CA LEU A 169 -17.19 -0.98 16.87
C LEU A 169 -16.21 0.02 16.22
N LEU A 170 -16.69 1.17 15.72
CA LEU A 170 -15.83 2.22 15.14
C LEU A 170 -14.79 2.73 16.14
N THR A 171 -15.16 2.89 17.41
CA THR A 171 -14.20 3.29 18.46
C THR A 171 -13.07 2.28 18.63
N ALA A 172 -13.33 0.97 18.42
CA ALA A 172 -12.28 -0.05 18.47
C ALA A 172 -11.22 0.10 17.37
N PHE A 173 -11.53 0.80 16.28
CA PHE A 173 -10.61 1.07 15.16
C PHE A 173 -10.03 2.47 15.20
N ASN A 174 -10.19 3.20 16.30
CA ASN A 174 -9.77 4.59 16.47
C ASN A 174 -10.43 5.56 15.48
N ILE A 175 -11.71 5.31 15.17
CA ILE A 175 -12.52 6.19 14.33
C ILE A 175 -13.71 6.67 15.15
N ARG A 176 -13.97 7.98 15.14
CA ARG A 176 -15.14 8.57 15.76
C ARG A 176 -16.27 8.67 14.76
N ALA A 177 -17.47 8.25 15.16
CA ALA A 177 -18.68 8.50 14.39
C ALA A 177 -18.92 10.02 14.27
N PRO A 178 -19.18 10.55 13.06
CA PRO A 178 -19.58 11.93 12.88
C PRO A 178 -20.92 12.20 13.58
N ALA A 179 -21.08 13.40 14.14
CA ALA A 179 -22.29 13.79 14.86
C ALA A 179 -23.57 13.71 14.00
N PHE A 180 -23.46 13.84 12.67
CA PHE A 180 -24.61 13.72 11.77
C PHE A 180 -25.14 12.28 11.62
N LEU A 181 -24.35 11.27 11.99
CA LEU A 181 -24.81 9.87 12.03
C LEU A 181 -25.37 9.49 13.40
N ASP A 182 -25.26 10.33 14.43
CA ASP A 182 -25.72 9.98 15.77
C ASP A 182 -27.23 9.68 15.80
N GLY A 183 -27.58 8.40 16.03
CA GLY A 183 -28.96 7.92 16.05
C GLY A 183 -29.49 7.41 14.72
N ALA A 184 -28.67 7.42 13.66
CA ALA A 184 -28.95 6.75 12.39
C ALA A 184 -29.01 5.21 12.55
N PRO A 185 -29.72 4.49 11.65
CA PRO A 185 -29.73 3.03 11.64
C PRO A 185 -28.33 2.45 11.42
N GLU A 186 -28.09 1.22 11.91
CA GLU A 186 -26.77 0.56 11.84
C GLU A 186 -26.24 0.43 10.41
N GLU A 187 -27.14 0.28 9.45
CA GLU A 187 -26.83 0.20 8.01
C GLU A 187 -26.06 1.43 7.51
N ALA A 188 -26.31 2.61 8.09
CA ALA A 188 -25.66 3.87 7.70
C ALA A 188 -24.16 3.90 8.06
N TYR A 189 -23.73 3.06 9.00
CA TYR A 189 -22.32 2.99 9.44
C TYR A 189 -21.47 2.02 8.63
N THR A 190 -22.09 1.24 7.74
CA THR A 190 -21.43 0.16 6.98
C THR A 190 -20.22 0.66 6.20
N SER A 191 -20.32 1.82 5.55
CA SER A 191 -19.23 2.39 4.75
C SER A 191 -18.05 2.81 5.62
N MET A 192 -18.32 3.44 6.77
CA MET A 192 -17.29 3.78 7.76
C MET A 192 -16.59 2.56 8.34
N LEU A 193 -17.35 1.49 8.65
CA LEU A 193 -16.79 0.24 9.14
C LEU A 193 -15.90 -0.44 8.11
N THR A 194 -16.31 -0.41 6.84
CA THR A 194 -15.51 -0.95 5.73
C THR A 194 -14.19 -0.21 5.58
N LEU A 195 -14.21 1.12 5.66
CA LEU A 195 -13.00 1.94 5.65
C LEU A 195 -12.12 1.64 6.87
N ALA A 196 -12.73 1.52 8.06
CA ALA A 196 -12.05 1.16 9.30
C ALA A 196 -11.28 -0.16 9.19
N PHE A 197 -11.96 -1.20 8.70
CA PHE A 197 -11.38 -2.52 8.54
C PHE A 197 -10.26 -2.53 7.51
N SER A 198 -10.46 -1.83 6.38
CA SER A 198 -9.46 -1.73 5.33
C SER A 198 -8.17 -1.10 5.84
N ARG A 199 -8.29 0.02 6.58
CA ARG A 199 -7.14 0.69 7.21
C ARG A 199 -6.47 -0.20 8.25
N GLU A 200 -7.25 -0.92 9.06
CA GLU A 200 -6.67 -1.79 10.08
C GLU A 200 -5.97 -3.00 9.47
N LEU A 201 -6.53 -3.61 8.42
CA LEU A 201 -5.91 -4.73 7.71
C LEU A 201 -4.67 -4.30 6.91
N ALA A 202 -4.59 -3.05 6.47
CA ALA A 202 -3.39 -2.50 5.83
C ALA A 202 -2.21 -2.34 6.80
N LYS A 203 -2.47 -2.16 8.11
CA LYS A 203 -1.43 -2.06 9.12
C LYS A 203 -0.81 -3.43 9.41
N ARG A 204 0.51 -3.47 9.50
CA ARG A 204 1.23 -4.67 9.97
C ARG A 204 0.96 -4.88 11.47
N ALA A 205 0.41 -6.04 11.84
CA ALA A 205 0.29 -6.43 13.24
C ALA A 205 1.67 -6.72 13.86
N LYS A 206 1.93 -6.18 15.05
CA LYS A 206 3.13 -6.52 15.83
C LYS A 206 3.05 -7.97 16.30
N LEU A 207 4.15 -8.71 16.15
CA LEU A 207 4.25 -10.09 16.62
C LEU A 207 4.40 -10.10 18.16
N PRO A 208 3.56 -10.84 18.90
CA PRO A 208 3.64 -10.90 20.36
C PRO A 208 4.83 -11.74 20.85
N SER A 209 5.44 -12.55 19.99
CA SER A 209 6.56 -13.44 20.34
C SER A 209 7.92 -12.74 20.45
N HIS A 210 8.05 -11.48 19.99
CA HIS A 210 9.34 -10.78 19.93
C HIS A 210 9.20 -9.36 20.47
N ASN A 211 9.69 -9.13 21.68
CA ASN A 211 9.53 -7.86 22.39
C ASN A 211 10.75 -7.43 23.20
N SER A 212 11.75 -8.30 23.37
CA SER A 212 12.97 -8.02 24.13
C SER A 212 14.16 -7.73 23.20
N LEU A 213 15.23 -7.19 23.79
CA LEU A 213 16.51 -7.04 23.10
C LEU A 213 17.10 -8.41 22.74
N ASP A 214 16.97 -9.39 23.64
CA ASP A 214 17.46 -10.75 23.41
C ASP A 214 16.75 -11.42 22.22
N ASP A 215 15.45 -11.18 22.05
CA ASP A 215 14.71 -11.64 20.86
C ASP A 215 15.30 -11.05 19.57
N ALA A 216 15.69 -9.77 19.59
CA ALA A 216 16.31 -9.13 18.44
C ALA A 216 17.68 -9.75 18.11
N VAL A 217 18.52 -10.00 19.14
CA VAL A 217 19.82 -10.67 18.97
C VAL A 217 19.64 -12.08 18.42
N ALA A 218 18.69 -12.85 18.96
CA ALA A 218 18.39 -14.20 18.49
C ALA A 218 17.89 -14.20 17.03
N LEU A 219 17.02 -13.26 16.66
CA LEU A 219 16.54 -13.10 15.28
C LEU A 219 17.68 -12.76 14.33
N LEU A 220 18.57 -11.83 14.70
CA LEU A 220 19.73 -11.47 13.89
C LEU A 220 20.71 -12.64 13.70
N THR A 221 20.92 -13.43 14.76
CA THR A 221 21.85 -14.57 14.73
C THR A 221 21.31 -15.75 13.91
N ARG A 222 20.00 -16.03 14.00
CA ARG A 222 19.38 -17.18 13.32
C ARG A 222 19.00 -16.88 11.87
N SER A 223 18.70 -15.63 11.52
CA SER A 223 18.18 -15.26 10.20
C SER A 223 19.27 -15.24 9.14
N ARG A 224 19.01 -15.84 7.98
CA ARG A 224 19.94 -15.85 6.83
C ARG A 224 19.60 -14.83 5.75
N ASN A 225 18.34 -14.38 5.72
CA ASN A 225 17.82 -13.46 4.71
C ASN A 225 17.29 -12.20 5.43
N ILE A 226 18.18 -11.23 5.66
CA ILE A 226 17.87 -10.02 6.41
C ILE A 226 17.79 -8.86 5.41
N MET A 227 16.62 -8.19 5.37
CA MET A 227 16.45 -6.94 4.64
C MET A 227 16.77 -5.77 5.58
N VAL A 228 17.71 -4.92 5.19
CA VAL A 228 18.10 -3.73 5.95
C VAL A 228 17.62 -2.49 5.22
N ILE A 229 16.77 -1.70 5.89
CA ILE A 229 16.26 -0.42 5.38
C ILE A 229 16.91 0.69 6.21
N THR A 230 17.71 1.55 5.58
CA THR A 230 18.43 2.64 6.24
C THR A 230 17.94 4.00 5.74
N GLY A 231 17.78 4.96 6.65
CA GLY A 231 17.54 6.37 6.31
C GLY A 231 18.79 7.23 6.48
N ALA A 232 18.66 8.55 6.31
CA ALA A 232 19.78 9.51 6.43
C ALA A 232 20.55 9.46 7.77
N GLY A 233 19.91 8.95 8.83
CA GLY A 233 20.49 8.84 10.17
C GLY A 233 21.83 8.09 10.22
N ILE A 234 22.06 7.10 9.36
CA ILE A 234 23.31 6.32 9.38
C ILE A 234 24.55 7.16 9.07
N SER A 235 24.39 8.27 8.32
CA SER A 235 25.50 9.13 7.87
C SER A 235 25.76 10.32 8.80
N THR A 236 24.92 10.53 9.82
CA THR A 236 25.04 11.65 10.76
C THR A 236 26.34 11.62 11.57
N SER A 237 26.82 10.42 11.90
CA SER A 237 28.10 10.22 12.58
C SER A 237 29.31 10.62 11.72
N LEU A 238 29.14 10.67 10.39
CA LEU A 238 30.16 11.12 9.43
C LEU A 238 30.09 12.63 9.18
N GLY A 239 29.25 13.36 9.91
CA GLY A 239 29.07 14.80 9.77
C GLY A 239 28.13 15.22 8.64
N ILE A 240 27.49 14.27 7.95
CA ILE A 240 26.44 14.58 6.96
C ILE A 240 25.13 14.80 7.72
N PRO A 241 24.56 16.03 7.72
CA PRO A 241 23.33 16.30 8.44
C PRO A 241 22.16 15.52 7.83
N ASP A 242 21.28 15.00 8.68
CA ASP A 242 19.99 14.50 8.23
C ASP A 242 19.01 15.67 8.01
N PHE A 243 17.79 15.38 7.58
CA PHE A 243 16.81 16.43 7.34
C PHE A 243 16.17 16.95 8.63
N ARG A 244 15.98 16.08 9.64
CA ARG A 244 14.99 16.28 10.70
C ARG A 244 15.59 16.56 12.08
N SER A 245 16.91 16.46 12.28
CA SER A 245 17.51 16.72 13.60
C SER A 245 17.31 18.18 14.03
N LYS A 246 16.88 18.37 15.29
CA LYS A 246 16.52 19.69 15.85
C LYS A 246 17.63 20.75 15.85
N LYS A 247 18.90 20.35 15.76
CA LYS A 247 20.05 21.28 15.81
C LYS A 247 20.96 21.18 14.59
N THR A 248 21.18 19.97 14.11
CA THR A 248 22.08 19.68 13.00
C THR A 248 21.33 19.38 11.71
N GLY A 249 20.01 19.25 11.75
CA GLY A 249 19.21 18.86 10.60
C GLY A 249 19.02 20.01 9.64
N LEU A 250 18.87 19.69 8.36
CA LEU A 250 18.70 20.67 7.29
C LEU A 250 17.51 21.61 7.54
N TYR A 251 16.38 21.10 8.05
CA TYR A 251 15.20 21.95 8.32
C TYR A 251 15.46 22.99 9.41
N ALA A 252 16.18 22.64 10.48
CA ALA A 252 16.54 23.58 11.53
C ALA A 252 17.49 24.68 11.02
N GLN A 253 18.35 24.36 10.06
CA GLN A 253 19.22 25.33 9.41
C GLN A 253 18.44 26.30 8.49
N LEU A 254 17.44 25.78 7.78
CA LEU A 254 16.57 26.56 6.88
C LEU A 254 15.54 27.42 7.62
N GLU A 255 15.07 26.98 8.79
CA GLU A 255 14.20 27.76 9.67
C GLU A 255 14.86 29.08 10.09
N HIS A 256 16.16 29.05 10.39
CA HIS A 256 16.92 30.26 10.66
C HIS A 256 17.03 31.21 9.45
N MET A 257 16.84 30.68 8.23
CA MET A 257 16.84 31.44 6.98
C MET A 257 15.43 31.89 6.55
N GLY A 258 14.40 31.63 7.37
CA GLY A 258 13.01 32.05 7.10
C GLY A 258 12.29 31.23 6.02
N LEU A 259 12.72 30.00 5.78
CA LEU A 259 12.20 29.11 4.71
C LEU A 259 11.43 27.89 5.26
N ALA A 260 10.90 27.96 6.48
CA ALA A 260 10.14 26.88 7.12
C ALA A 260 8.64 27.14 7.13
#